data_AF-A4IMQ2-F1
#
_entry.id   AF-A4IMQ2-F1
#
_cell.length_a   1.000
_cell.length_b   1.000
_cell.length_c   1.000
_cell.angle_alpha   90.00
_cell.angle_beta   90.00
_cell.angle_gamma   90.00
#
_symmetry.space_group_name_H-M   'P 1'
#
loop_
_entity.id
_entity.type
_entity.pdbx_description
1 polymer ?
#
loop_
_entity_poly.entity_id
_entity_poly.type
_entity_poly.pdbx_seq_one_letter_code
_entity_poly.pdbx_strand_id
1 'polypeptide(L)'
;MYTVSFLPSYPSVYPYMHPYPAYVYPPVHNYGGLPYGSVPYKENIKLKDYGPEPFVISISEAAKQNNTYRTALWTGPHLQVTLMSLNVGEDIGLEIHPYVDQFLRIEQGEGIVRMGRRKDKLTFERNVRAGSAIMVPAGTWHNVINTGTIPLKLYSIYAPPQHPHGTVHRTKADALAAE
;
A
#
# COMPACT_ATOMS: atom_id res chain seq x y z
N MET A 1 12.29 -63.33 -6.85
CA MET A 1 11.80 -62.60 -8.04
C MET A 1 12.41 -61.21 -8.01
N TYR A 2 13.14 -60.91 -9.09
CA TYR A 2 13.75 -59.63 -9.47
C TYR A 2 12.63 -58.58 -9.73
N THR A 3 12.78 -57.26 -9.70
CA THR A 3 13.90 -56.35 -9.99
C THR A 3 13.68 -55.01 -9.30
N VAL A 4 14.77 -54.38 -8.84
CA VAL A 4 14.85 -52.96 -8.50
C VAL A 4 15.02 -52.15 -9.79
N SER A 5 14.15 -51.18 -10.04
CA SER A 5 14.29 -50.25 -11.17
C SER A 5 15.07 -49.00 -10.73
N PHE A 6 16.28 -48.89 -11.27
CA PHE A 6 17.10 -47.68 -11.33
C PHE A 6 16.34 -46.56 -12.05
N LEU A 7 16.33 -45.35 -11.49
CA LEU A 7 16.04 -44.13 -12.23
C LEU A 7 17.36 -43.44 -12.61
N PRO A 8 17.48 -42.92 -13.84
CA PRO A 8 18.71 -42.31 -14.34
C PRO A 8 18.91 -40.92 -13.75
N SER A 9 20.13 -40.64 -13.32
CA SER A 9 20.64 -39.31 -13.04
C SER A 9 20.83 -38.53 -14.35
N TYR A 10 20.33 -37.29 -14.39
CA TYR A 10 20.75 -36.29 -15.38
C TYR A 10 21.11 -34.96 -14.71
N PRO A 11 22.24 -34.33 -15.09
CA PRO A 11 22.75 -33.08 -14.52
C PRO A 11 22.41 -31.82 -15.36
N SER A 12 22.89 -30.66 -14.86
CA SER A 12 22.85 -29.27 -15.39
C SER A 12 21.57 -28.50 -14.99
N VAL A 13 21.59 -27.44 -14.19
CA VAL A 13 22.40 -26.20 -14.16
C VAL A 13 22.32 -25.42 -15.47
N TYR A 14 21.30 -24.56 -15.59
CA TYR A 14 21.45 -23.24 -16.22
C TYR A 14 20.56 -22.20 -15.49
N PRO A 15 21.13 -21.03 -15.15
CA PRO A 15 20.41 -19.93 -14.51
C PRO A 15 19.76 -19.06 -15.60
N TYR A 16 18.47 -18.75 -15.46
CA TYR A 16 17.89 -17.64 -16.21
C TYR A 16 18.21 -16.33 -15.46
N MET A 17 19.38 -15.76 -15.77
CA MET A 17 19.66 -14.35 -15.51
C MET A 17 18.79 -13.51 -16.46
N HIS A 18 17.82 -12.79 -15.92
CA HIS A 18 17.29 -11.63 -16.63
C HIS A 18 18.33 -10.49 -16.56
N PRO A 19 18.72 -9.89 -17.71
CA PRO A 19 19.63 -8.78 -17.72
C PRO A 19 18.89 -7.54 -17.22
N TYR A 20 19.09 -7.20 -15.94
CA TYR A 20 18.84 -5.84 -15.49
C TYR A 20 19.80 -4.91 -16.28
N PRO A 21 19.33 -3.80 -16.85
CA PRO A 21 20.26 -2.78 -17.31
C PRO A 21 21.06 -2.33 -16.09
N ALA A 22 22.37 -2.54 -16.14
CA ALA A 22 23.30 -2.01 -15.16
C ALA A 22 23.12 -0.50 -15.13
N TYR A 23 22.50 0.01 -14.07
CA TYR A 23 22.62 1.42 -13.73
C TYR A 23 24.10 1.65 -13.42
N VAL A 24 24.81 2.15 -14.43
CA VAL A 24 26.16 2.65 -14.31
C VAL A 24 26.11 3.78 -13.29
N TYR A 25 26.51 3.49 -12.05
CA TYR A 25 26.95 4.54 -11.15
C TYR A 25 28.20 5.16 -11.81
N PRO A 26 28.20 6.46 -12.13
CA PRO A 26 29.40 7.08 -12.66
C PRO A 26 30.49 7.05 -11.58
N PRO A 27 31.78 6.94 -11.97
CA PRO A 27 32.87 6.84 -11.01
C PRO A 27 33.00 8.15 -10.26
N VAL A 28 32.82 8.12 -8.94
CA VAL A 28 33.08 9.27 -8.08
C VAL A 28 34.58 9.35 -7.85
N HIS A 29 35.27 10.13 -8.68
CA HIS A 29 36.59 10.68 -8.35
C HIS A 29 36.49 12.17 -8.05
N ASN A 30 37.28 12.55 -7.06
CA ASN A 30 37.13 13.65 -6.12
C ASN A 30 37.50 15.04 -6.70
N TYR A 31 37.27 16.08 -5.89
CA TYR A 31 37.70 17.50 -5.98
C TYR A 31 36.73 18.53 -6.56
N GLY A 32 36.15 19.35 -5.67
CA GLY A 32 35.69 20.71 -5.99
C GLY A 32 34.36 21.09 -5.33
N GLY A 33 34.32 22.21 -4.61
CA GLY A 33 33.22 22.57 -3.73
C GLY A 33 31.90 23.04 -4.39
N LEU A 34 30.82 22.87 -3.61
CA LEU A 34 29.52 23.57 -3.55
C LEU A 34 28.47 23.34 -4.68
N PRO A 35 27.15 23.52 -4.42
CA PRO A 35 26.45 23.78 -3.15
C PRO A 35 25.40 22.71 -2.77
N TYR A 36 25.14 22.62 -1.47
CA TYR A 36 24.06 21.86 -0.85
C TYR A 36 22.70 22.41 -1.31
N GLY A 37 21.92 21.58 -2.02
CA GLY A 37 20.59 21.97 -2.49
C GLY A 37 20.03 21.04 -3.55
N SER A 38 19.96 19.73 -3.28
CA SER A 38 19.13 18.84 -4.09
C SER A 38 17.66 19.22 -3.85
N VAL A 39 17.11 20.07 -4.71
CA VAL A 39 15.66 20.29 -4.75
C VAL A 39 15.03 18.93 -5.08
N PRO A 40 14.22 18.32 -4.20
CA PRO A 40 13.63 17.03 -4.50
C PRO A 40 12.72 17.20 -5.70
N TYR A 41 13.06 16.55 -6.81
CA TYR A 41 12.22 16.51 -8.00
C TYR A 41 10.90 15.83 -7.60
N LYS A 42 9.83 16.63 -7.47
CA LYS A 42 8.50 16.14 -7.13
C LYS A 42 7.87 15.64 -8.42
N GLU A 43 8.04 14.35 -8.71
CA GLU A 43 7.35 13.70 -9.83
C GLU A 43 5.85 13.85 -9.65
N ASN A 44 5.18 14.43 -10.65
CA ASN A 44 3.72 14.45 -10.70
C ASN A 44 3.25 13.07 -11.20
N ILE A 45 2.95 12.18 -10.26
CA ILE A 45 2.51 10.82 -10.55
C ILE A 45 1.10 10.86 -11.12
N LYS A 46 0.85 10.19 -12.25
CA LYS A 46 -0.51 9.99 -12.75
C LYS A 46 -1.22 8.94 -11.88
N LEU A 47 -2.14 9.34 -11.02
CA LEU A 47 -2.90 8.41 -10.18
C LEU A 47 -4.04 7.79 -11.01
N LYS A 48 -3.96 6.48 -11.21
CA LYS A 48 -4.97 5.61 -11.83
C LYS A 48 -4.72 4.17 -11.37
N ASP A 49 -5.64 3.27 -11.67
CA ASP A 49 -5.42 1.84 -11.44
C ASP A 49 -4.51 1.25 -12.54
N TYR A 50 -3.36 0.72 -12.13
CA TYR A 50 -2.35 0.11 -13.00
C TYR A 50 -2.46 -1.42 -13.06
N GLY A 51 -3.33 -2.04 -12.27
CA GLY A 51 -3.46 -3.48 -12.24
C GLY A 51 -4.09 -4.05 -13.51
N PRO A 52 -3.83 -5.34 -13.83
CA PRO A 52 -2.98 -6.28 -13.11
C PRO A 52 -1.51 -6.31 -13.60
N GLU A 53 -1.05 -5.25 -14.28
CA GLU A 53 0.27 -5.24 -14.94
C GLU A 53 1.44 -5.19 -13.94
N PRO A 54 2.65 -5.68 -14.31
CA PRO A 54 3.87 -5.42 -13.56
C PRO A 54 4.07 -3.92 -13.34
N PHE A 55 4.28 -3.51 -12.09
CA PHE A 55 4.24 -2.10 -11.73
C PHE A 55 5.25 -1.73 -10.63
N VAL A 56 5.93 -0.60 -10.80
CA VAL A 56 6.88 -0.02 -9.83
C VAL A 56 6.56 1.46 -9.67
N ILE A 57 6.50 1.93 -8.43
CA ILE A 57 6.17 3.32 -8.09
C ILE A 57 6.77 3.69 -6.73
N SER A 58 7.05 4.98 -6.51
CA SER A 58 7.22 5.51 -5.15
C SER A 58 5.85 5.59 -4.46
N ILE A 59 5.50 4.54 -3.70
CA ILE A 59 4.19 4.48 -3.01
C ILE A 59 4.02 5.61 -1.99
N SER A 60 5.10 6.03 -1.33
CA SER A 60 5.10 7.13 -0.36
C SER A 60 4.71 8.45 -1.03
N GLU A 61 5.29 8.76 -2.19
CA GLU A 61 4.97 9.97 -2.93
C GLU A 61 3.57 9.90 -3.54
N ALA A 62 3.16 8.73 -4.06
CA ALA A 62 1.81 8.53 -4.58
C ALA A 62 0.74 8.77 -3.50
N ALA A 63 0.94 8.20 -2.30
CA ALA A 63 0.02 8.38 -1.18
C ALA A 63 -0.05 9.84 -0.71
N LYS A 64 1.09 10.52 -0.61
CA LYS A 64 1.13 11.95 -0.24
C LYS A 64 0.49 12.87 -1.29
N GLN A 65 0.64 12.54 -2.57
CA GLN A 65 0.05 13.30 -3.67
C GLN A 65 -1.47 13.10 -3.76
N ASN A 66 -2.00 11.92 -3.38
CA ASN A 66 -3.43 11.65 -3.44
C ASN A 66 -4.22 12.60 -2.53
N ASN A 67 -5.25 13.24 -3.08
CA ASN A 67 -6.18 14.09 -2.32
C ASN A 67 -7.62 13.57 -2.33
N THR A 68 -7.85 12.37 -2.85
CA THR A 68 -9.17 11.73 -2.82
C THR A 68 -9.33 10.92 -1.54
N TYR A 69 -10.57 10.75 -1.09
CA TYR A 69 -10.87 9.83 0.00
C TYR A 69 -10.36 8.41 -0.29
N ARG A 70 -10.58 7.91 -1.52
CA ARG A 70 -10.07 6.60 -1.98
C ARG A 70 -9.76 6.64 -3.48
N THR A 71 -8.60 6.17 -3.88
CA THR A 71 -8.24 5.90 -5.28
C THR A 71 -7.59 4.52 -5.38
N ALA A 72 -8.13 3.62 -6.19
CA ALA A 72 -7.47 2.38 -6.55
C ALA A 72 -6.21 2.69 -7.38
N LEU A 73 -5.05 2.22 -6.90
CA LEU A 73 -3.77 2.38 -7.57
C LEU A 73 -3.38 1.13 -8.33
N TRP A 74 -3.72 -0.05 -7.81
CA TRP A 74 -3.43 -1.31 -8.48
C TRP A 74 -4.41 -2.39 -8.02
N THR A 75 -5.16 -2.98 -8.93
CA THR A 75 -6.08 -4.09 -8.65
C THR A 75 -5.70 -5.33 -9.45
N GLY A 76 -5.32 -6.40 -8.76
CA GLY A 76 -5.04 -7.70 -9.37
C GLY A 76 -6.00 -8.79 -8.88
N PRO A 77 -5.73 -10.07 -9.17
CA PRO A 77 -6.62 -11.16 -8.79
C PRO A 77 -6.56 -11.54 -7.30
N HIS A 78 -5.49 -11.16 -6.59
CA HIS A 78 -5.23 -11.62 -5.21
C HIS A 78 -5.03 -10.49 -4.20
N LEU A 79 -4.76 -9.28 -4.66
CA LEU A 79 -4.68 -8.12 -3.80
C LEU A 79 -5.08 -6.84 -4.54
N GLN A 80 -5.45 -5.83 -3.78
CA GLN A 80 -5.72 -4.48 -4.26
C GLN A 80 -4.99 -3.46 -3.41
N VAL A 81 -4.36 -2.48 -4.06
CA VAL A 81 -3.73 -1.32 -3.41
C VAL A 81 -4.58 -0.08 -3.66
N THR A 82 -4.98 0.61 -2.59
CA THR A 82 -5.67 1.90 -2.65
C THR A 82 -4.88 2.98 -1.94
N LEU A 83 -5.04 4.22 -2.38
CA LEU A 83 -4.54 5.42 -1.72
C LEU A 83 -5.71 6.14 -1.05
N MET A 84 -5.49 6.69 0.14
CA MET A 84 -6.51 7.44 0.87
C MET A 84 -5.95 8.73 1.46
N SER A 85 -6.81 9.74 1.54
CA SER A 85 -6.54 11.02 2.19
C SER A 85 -7.72 11.35 3.08
N LEU A 86 -7.51 11.37 4.38
CA LEU A 86 -8.52 11.79 5.36
C LEU A 86 -8.22 13.21 5.80
N ASN A 87 -9.18 14.12 5.66
CA ASN A 87 -9.07 15.47 6.19
C ASN A 87 -9.01 15.45 7.73
N VAL A 88 -8.69 16.58 8.33
CA VAL A 88 -8.64 16.72 9.79
C VAL A 88 -10.01 16.40 10.39
N GLY A 89 -10.05 15.50 11.37
CA GLY A 89 -11.28 15.04 12.00
C GLY A 89 -12.08 14.01 11.20
N GLU A 90 -11.70 13.71 9.95
CA GLU A 90 -12.30 12.61 9.20
C GLU A 90 -11.74 11.25 9.66
N ASP A 91 -12.57 10.23 9.46
CA ASP A 91 -12.24 8.83 9.67
C ASP A 91 -12.63 8.00 8.44
N ILE A 92 -12.08 6.80 8.32
CA ILE A 92 -12.51 5.83 7.31
C ILE A 92 -14.00 5.51 7.54
N GLY A 93 -14.38 5.30 8.78
CA GLY A 93 -15.68 4.76 9.15
C GLY A 93 -15.51 3.38 9.75
N LEU A 94 -16.45 3.00 10.60
CA LEU A 94 -16.40 1.71 11.28
C LEU A 94 -16.83 0.59 10.32
N GLU A 95 -15.87 -0.21 9.89
CA GLU A 95 -16.04 -1.26 8.89
C GLU A 95 -15.60 -2.64 9.42
N ILE A 96 -15.98 -3.69 8.70
CA ILE A 96 -15.52 -5.07 8.91
C ILE A 96 -15.50 -5.79 7.56
N HIS A 97 -14.42 -6.54 7.30
CA HIS A 97 -14.34 -7.43 6.15
C HIS A 97 -14.24 -8.89 6.65
N PRO A 98 -15.28 -9.72 6.47
CA PRO A 98 -15.29 -11.07 7.04
C PRO A 98 -14.29 -12.04 6.40
N TYR A 99 -13.81 -11.74 5.18
CA TYR A 99 -13.00 -12.66 4.38
C TYR A 99 -11.73 -12.02 3.78
N VAL A 100 -11.42 -10.78 4.17
CA VAL A 100 -10.31 -10.00 3.62
C VAL A 100 -9.43 -9.56 4.76
N ASP A 101 -8.15 -9.92 4.68
CA ASP A 101 -7.13 -9.28 5.50
C ASP A 101 -6.78 -7.94 4.87
N GLN A 102 -6.58 -6.93 5.70
CA GLN A 102 -6.21 -5.60 5.25
C GLN A 102 -4.95 -5.12 5.97
N PHE A 103 -4.05 -4.56 5.17
CA PHE A 103 -2.88 -3.83 5.63
C PHE A 103 -3.08 -2.35 5.34
N LEU A 104 -2.73 -1.47 6.28
CA LEU A 104 -2.66 -0.04 6.04
C LEU A 104 -1.31 0.49 6.48
N ARG A 105 -0.78 1.49 5.77
CA ARG A 105 0.43 2.21 6.19
C ARG A 105 0.24 3.70 6.10
N ILE A 106 0.58 4.40 7.18
CA ILE A 106 0.51 5.85 7.26
C ILE A 106 1.80 6.45 6.66
N GLU A 107 1.64 7.35 5.71
CA GLU A 107 2.74 8.02 5.00
C GLU A 107 2.89 9.50 5.41
N GLN A 108 1.83 10.12 5.92
CA GLN A 108 1.84 11.48 6.45
C GLN A 108 0.72 11.68 7.47
N GLY A 109 0.96 12.52 8.47
CA GLY A 109 -0.02 12.87 9.50
C GLY A 109 0.01 11.92 10.69
N GLU A 110 -0.98 12.08 11.55
CA GLU A 110 -1.15 11.31 12.78
C GLU A 110 -2.64 11.07 13.06
N GLY A 111 -2.92 9.99 13.77
CA GLY A 111 -4.28 9.54 14.00
C GLY A 111 -4.37 8.49 15.09
N ILE A 112 -5.55 7.92 15.21
CA ILE A 112 -5.84 6.79 16.10
C ILE A 112 -6.45 5.66 15.29
N VAL A 113 -5.98 4.45 15.50
CA VAL A 113 -6.66 3.23 15.04
C VAL A 113 -7.44 2.61 16.21
N ARG A 114 -8.67 2.19 15.93
CA ARG A 114 -9.51 1.43 16.87
C ARG A 114 -9.90 0.10 16.24
N MET A 115 -9.76 -1.00 16.98
CA MET A 115 -10.10 -2.35 16.52
C MET A 115 -10.75 -3.21 17.61
N GLY A 116 -11.55 -4.19 17.21
CA GLY A 116 -12.13 -5.17 18.12
C GLY A 116 -12.92 -6.28 17.44
N ARG A 117 -13.22 -7.33 18.20
CA ARG A 117 -14.05 -8.46 17.71
C ARG A 117 -15.54 -8.12 17.64
N ARG A 118 -15.97 -7.05 18.32
CA ARG A 118 -17.37 -6.61 18.38
C ARG A 118 -17.49 -5.16 17.96
N LYS A 119 -18.54 -4.86 17.18
CA LYS A 119 -18.84 -3.51 16.69
C LYS A 119 -18.96 -2.48 17.81
N ASP A 120 -19.60 -2.87 18.90
CA ASP A 120 -19.91 -2.02 20.05
C ASP A 120 -18.80 -2.00 21.12
N LYS A 121 -17.71 -2.75 20.92
CA LYS A 121 -16.60 -2.85 21.89
C LYS A 121 -15.26 -3.02 21.17
N LEU A 122 -14.67 -1.89 20.79
CA LEU A 122 -13.32 -1.81 20.23
C LEU A 122 -12.30 -1.81 21.36
N THR A 123 -11.69 -2.97 21.64
CA THR A 123 -10.78 -3.18 22.78
C THR A 123 -9.33 -2.80 22.49
N PHE A 124 -8.99 -2.52 21.24
CA PHE A 124 -7.66 -2.12 20.82
C PHE A 124 -7.71 -0.68 20.32
N GLU A 125 -6.88 0.18 20.89
CA GLU A 125 -6.71 1.57 20.45
C GLU A 125 -5.22 1.93 20.48
N ARG A 126 -4.70 2.49 19.39
CA ARG A 126 -3.29 2.94 19.32
C ARG A 126 -3.17 4.23 18.50
N ASN A 127 -2.27 5.09 18.92
CA ASN A 127 -1.83 6.22 18.11
C ASN A 127 -1.02 5.69 16.91
N VAL A 128 -1.25 6.30 15.75
CA VAL A 128 -0.54 6.01 14.50
C VAL A 128 0.03 7.30 13.93
N ARG A 129 1.16 7.20 13.24
CA ARG A 129 1.87 8.32 12.61
C ARG A 129 2.58 7.86 11.36
N ALA A 130 3.19 8.77 10.61
CA ALA A 130 4.03 8.41 9.47
C ALA A 130 5.00 7.26 9.81
N GLY A 131 5.01 6.22 8.97
CA GLY A 131 5.76 4.98 9.17
C GLY A 131 5.03 3.87 9.93
N SER A 132 3.90 4.15 10.60
CA SER A 132 3.07 3.12 11.24
C SER A 132 2.43 2.19 10.21
N ALA A 133 2.49 0.89 10.48
CA ALA A 133 1.72 -0.14 9.79
C ALA A 133 0.59 -0.64 10.68
N ILE A 134 -0.54 -0.97 10.08
CA ILE A 134 -1.75 -1.47 10.74
C ILE A 134 -2.13 -2.77 10.04
N MET A 135 -2.19 -3.86 10.80
CA MET A 135 -2.68 -5.16 10.33
C MET A 135 -4.09 -5.36 10.87
N VAL A 136 -5.05 -5.54 9.97
CA VAL A 136 -6.46 -5.77 10.25
C VAL A 136 -6.81 -7.17 9.76
N PRO A 137 -6.86 -8.17 10.65
CA PRO A 137 -7.28 -9.52 10.27
C PRO A 137 -8.76 -9.56 9.88
N ALA A 138 -9.11 -10.45 8.96
CA ALA A 138 -10.48 -10.72 8.56
C ALA A 138 -11.40 -10.95 9.78
N GLY A 139 -12.60 -10.36 9.73
CA GLY A 139 -13.57 -10.41 10.82
C GLY A 139 -13.30 -9.44 11.98
N THR A 140 -12.34 -8.52 11.83
CA THR A 140 -12.06 -7.47 12.84
C THR A 140 -12.80 -6.18 12.49
N TRP A 141 -13.63 -5.69 13.41
CA TRP A 141 -14.18 -4.34 13.33
C TRP A 141 -13.04 -3.34 13.51
N HIS A 142 -12.94 -2.36 12.63
CA HIS A 142 -11.83 -1.41 12.64
C HIS A 142 -12.24 -0.02 12.13
N ASN A 143 -11.51 0.99 12.58
CA ASN A 143 -11.60 2.36 12.07
C ASN A 143 -10.25 3.07 12.25
N VAL A 144 -9.91 3.98 11.35
CA VAL A 144 -8.76 4.88 11.44
C VAL A 144 -9.27 6.31 11.37
N ILE A 145 -8.92 7.11 12.38
CA ILE A 145 -9.40 8.47 12.57
C ILE A 145 -8.21 9.41 12.48
N ASN A 146 -8.32 10.46 11.65
CA ASN A 146 -7.35 11.54 11.64
C ASN A 146 -7.58 12.47 12.83
N THR A 147 -6.69 12.39 13.81
CA THR A 147 -6.71 13.24 15.02
C THR A 147 -5.62 14.32 15.00
N GLY A 148 -4.86 14.42 13.90
CA GLY A 148 -3.82 15.42 13.72
C GLY A 148 -4.35 16.75 13.19
N THR A 149 -3.43 17.61 12.76
CA THR A 149 -3.71 18.98 12.27
C THR A 149 -3.56 19.13 10.75
N ILE A 150 -3.20 18.05 10.05
CA ILE A 150 -3.05 18.00 8.59
C ILE A 150 -3.75 16.76 8.03
N PRO A 151 -3.99 16.66 6.71
CA PRO A 151 -4.54 15.44 6.12
C PRO A 151 -3.66 14.21 6.41
N LEU A 152 -4.31 13.13 6.85
CA LEU A 152 -3.70 11.83 7.04
C LEU A 152 -3.61 11.13 5.68
N LYS A 153 -2.39 10.87 5.22
CA LYS A 153 -2.13 10.19 3.95
C LYS A 153 -1.71 8.76 4.22
N LEU A 154 -2.35 7.83 3.56
CA LEU A 154 -2.09 6.41 3.74
C LEU A 154 -2.35 5.64 2.45
N TYR A 155 -1.81 4.43 2.38
CA TYR A 155 -2.25 3.44 1.42
C TYR A 155 -2.77 2.21 2.17
N SER A 156 -3.68 1.48 1.52
CA SER A 156 -4.22 0.22 2.00
C SER A 156 -3.98 -0.89 0.99
N ILE A 157 -3.72 -2.09 1.48
CA ILE A 157 -3.65 -3.32 0.71
C ILE A 157 -4.73 -4.27 1.24
N TYR A 158 -5.63 -4.68 0.37
CA TYR A 158 -6.66 -5.69 0.63
C TYR A 158 -6.23 -7.02 0.00
N ALA A 159 -6.42 -8.14 0.70
CA ALA A 159 -6.20 -9.48 0.16
C ALA A 159 -7.34 -10.43 0.59
N PRO A 160 -8.24 -10.85 -0.33
CA PRO A 160 -8.36 -10.48 -1.76
C PRO A 160 -8.80 -9.02 -2.00
N PRO A 161 -8.88 -8.54 -3.27
CA PRO A 161 -9.43 -7.22 -3.60
C PRO A 161 -10.82 -6.96 -3.01
N GLN A 162 -11.07 -5.71 -2.60
CA GLN A 162 -12.33 -5.30 -1.95
C GLN A 162 -13.22 -4.42 -2.84
N HIS A 163 -12.62 -3.53 -3.65
CA HIS A 163 -13.33 -2.57 -4.48
C HIS A 163 -13.20 -2.90 -5.98
N PRO A 164 -14.13 -2.43 -6.83
CA PRO A 164 -13.97 -2.52 -8.28
C PRO A 164 -12.64 -1.96 -8.78
N HIS A 165 -12.16 -2.49 -9.92
CA HIS A 165 -11.00 -1.94 -10.61
C HIS A 165 -11.27 -0.49 -11.03
N GLY A 166 -10.29 0.40 -10.82
CA GLY A 166 -10.42 1.81 -11.18
C GLY A 166 -11.29 2.65 -10.24
N THR A 167 -11.70 2.13 -9.07
CA THR A 167 -12.47 2.90 -8.09
C THR A 167 -11.79 4.22 -7.71
N VAL A 168 -12.55 5.32 -7.79
CA VAL A 168 -12.16 6.63 -7.28
C VAL A 168 -13.35 7.24 -6.54
N HIS A 169 -13.19 7.45 -5.23
CA HIS A 169 -14.13 8.18 -4.38
C HIS A 169 -13.44 9.50 -3.98
N ARG A 170 -13.93 10.63 -4.48
CA ARG A 170 -13.31 11.93 -4.19
C ARG A 170 -13.53 12.30 -2.74
N THR A 171 -14.73 12.04 -2.23
CA THR A 171 -15.14 12.32 -0.86
C THR A 171 -15.54 11.04 -0.12
N LYS A 172 -15.61 11.13 1.21
CA LYS A 172 -16.19 10.06 2.02
C LYS A 172 -17.66 9.79 1.68
N ALA A 173 -18.42 10.84 1.36
CA ALA A 173 -19.82 10.70 0.97
C ALA A 173 -19.97 9.88 -0.33
N ASP A 174 -19.07 10.07 -1.31
CA ASP A 174 -19.06 9.27 -2.54
C ASP A 174 -18.84 7.78 -2.24
N ALA A 175 -17.95 7.48 -1.28
CA ALA A 175 -17.67 6.11 -0.87
C ALA A 175 -18.88 5.47 -0.18
N LEU A 176 -19.51 6.18 0.76
CA LEU A 176 -20.70 5.69 1.45
C LEU A 176 -21.91 5.50 0.52
N ALA A 177 -21.99 6.25 -0.59
CA ALA A 177 -23.04 6.09 -1.58
C ALA A 177 -22.82 4.88 -2.52
N ALA A 178 -21.60 4.34 -2.57
CA ALA A 178 -21.20 3.24 -3.44
C ALA A 178 -21.10 1.87 -2.72
N GLU A 179 -21.20 1.87 -1.39
CA GLU A 179 -21.16 0.69 -0.50
C GLU A 179 -22.57 0.27 -0.06
#